data_AF-K0BCE9-F1
#
_entry.id   AF-K0BCE9-F1
#
_cell.length_a   1.000
_cell.length_b   1.000
_cell.length_c   1.000
_cell.angle_alpha   90.00
_cell.angle_beta   90.00
_cell.angle_gamma   90.00
#
_symmetry.space_group_name_H-M   'P 1'
#
loop_
_entity.id
_entity.type
_entity.pdbx_description
1 polymer ?
#
loop_
_entity_poly.entity_id
_entity_poly.type
_entity_poly.pdbx_seq_one_letter_code
_entity_poly.pdbx_strand_id
1 'polypeptide(L)'
;MIKKRRGLSNVIGMIFLVIVLSSVIGYFTYGINLIERVNDEVIVKGIESIDKSKETFEIINVGITDGKFDLAIKNTGQLPIHFTRLWVNNVTDSSWPLQNFTLNEISSPGQTIYNVGQNLNLYALESQSYDLRLVTERGNLFDVQITSPQDESLEMNLFSTSKSVLTGQNVTLWFGVTNNVTDGSVLQLLTPQIEDPPDTTGGATATYKEGPIPSSKESLSPGDTAFFKWIYTVTGNSNDSIIFNATINNAKQGNYVQESVEFFNIDADSVSAQNAGVLQVDYASLEWIQGTSDWTSGWNLNTNSDTVWRINITNNDLSNTFYIGEDSALLLTPVGGSANTFYVVDSATTNPPTITAYTDLAYSISPGDELRVYFGATTPGGISEAKTPANKGINESPILMFGEMCSGGSCPGSGTKYGQTIPFLGILLE
;
A
#
# COMPACT_ATOMS: atom_id res chain seq x y z
N MET A 1 -111.02 29.99 3.58
CA MET A 1 -109.94 31.00 3.48
C MET A 1 -108.56 30.31 3.53
N ILE A 2 -108.20 29.46 2.55
CA ILE A 2 -106.88 28.79 2.45
C ILE A 2 -106.53 28.66 0.96
N LYS A 3 -106.14 29.75 0.30
CA LYS A 3 -105.63 29.71 -1.10
C LYS A 3 -104.46 30.65 -1.38
N LYS A 4 -103.91 31.34 -0.36
CA LYS A 4 -102.85 32.36 -0.52
C LYS A 4 -101.51 32.07 0.16
N ARG A 5 -101.24 30.84 0.64
CA ARG A 5 -99.97 30.44 1.29
C ARG A 5 -99.04 29.55 0.45
N ARG A 6 -99.43 29.15 -0.77
CA ARG A 6 -98.61 28.25 -1.63
C ARG A 6 -97.41 28.92 -2.29
N GLY A 7 -97.41 30.25 -2.47
CA GLY A 7 -96.27 30.98 -3.07
C GLY A 7 -95.05 31.10 -2.14
N LEU A 8 -95.27 31.22 -0.82
CA LEU A 8 -94.19 31.43 0.16
C LEU A 8 -93.32 30.17 0.35
N SER A 9 -93.92 28.97 0.27
CA SER A 9 -93.22 27.69 0.41
C SER A 9 -92.25 27.42 -0.75
N ASN A 10 -92.59 27.83 -1.97
CA ASN A 10 -91.71 27.68 -3.14
C ASN A 10 -90.50 28.61 -3.07
N VAL A 11 -90.67 29.82 -2.52
CA VAL A 11 -89.57 30.78 -2.34
C VAL A 11 -88.60 30.29 -1.26
N ILE A 12 -89.11 29.81 -0.12
CA ILE A 12 -88.26 29.25 0.95
C ILE A 12 -87.52 27.99 0.47
N GLY A 13 -88.19 27.11 -0.28
CA GLY A 13 -87.56 25.93 -0.87
C GLY A 13 -86.45 26.27 -1.89
N MET A 14 -86.66 27.29 -2.72
CA MET A 14 -85.64 27.80 -3.64
C MET A 14 -84.42 28.37 -2.90
N ILE A 15 -84.64 29.17 -1.85
CA ILE A 15 -83.53 29.74 -1.06
C ILE A 15 -82.71 28.63 -0.40
N PHE A 16 -83.39 27.63 0.18
CA PHE A 16 -82.71 26.47 0.78
C PHE A 16 -81.91 25.68 -0.27
N LEU A 17 -82.48 25.46 -1.46
CA LEU A 17 -81.80 24.78 -2.55
C LEU A 17 -80.57 25.56 -3.04
N VAL A 18 -80.64 26.89 -3.14
CA VAL A 18 -79.48 27.74 -3.51
C VAL A 18 -78.39 27.66 -2.45
N ILE A 19 -78.74 27.70 -1.16
CA ILE A 19 -77.77 27.56 -0.07
C ILE A 19 -77.08 26.19 -0.15
N VAL A 20 -77.84 25.10 -0.25
CA VAL A 20 -77.28 23.74 -0.37
C VAL A 20 -76.39 23.60 -1.61
N LEU A 21 -76.84 24.10 -2.78
CA LEU A 21 -76.05 24.06 -4.01
C LEU A 21 -74.75 24.86 -3.87
N SER A 22 -74.81 26.05 -3.27
CA SER A 22 -73.63 26.89 -3.03
C SER A 22 -72.63 26.24 -2.06
N SER A 23 -73.11 25.54 -1.03
CA SER A 23 -72.26 24.80 -0.09
C SER A 23 -71.60 23.59 -0.76
N VAL A 24 -72.33 22.86 -1.62
CA VAL A 24 -71.77 21.74 -2.40
C VAL A 24 -70.71 22.21 -3.38
N ILE A 25 -70.98 23.30 -4.12
CA ILE A 25 -70.01 23.91 -5.04
C ILE A 25 -68.77 24.39 -4.25
N GLY A 26 -68.97 25.06 -3.11
CA GLY A 26 -67.86 25.50 -2.26
C GLY A 26 -67.00 24.35 -1.75
N TYR A 27 -67.62 23.25 -1.33
CA TYR A 27 -66.90 22.04 -0.90
C TYR A 27 -66.15 21.38 -2.06
N PHE A 28 -66.76 21.31 -3.26
CA PHE A 28 -66.10 20.79 -4.47
C PHE A 28 -64.89 21.65 -4.87
N THR A 29 -65.03 22.98 -4.89
CA THR A 29 -63.93 23.90 -5.20
C THR A 29 -62.80 23.77 -4.17
N TYR A 30 -63.13 23.66 -2.88
CA TYR A 30 -62.13 23.40 -1.84
C TYR A 30 -61.41 22.05 -2.06
N GLY A 31 -62.16 21.00 -2.40
CA GLY A 31 -61.60 19.68 -2.70
C GLY A 31 -60.65 19.68 -3.90
N ILE A 32 -61.01 20.38 -4.99
CA ILE A 32 -60.15 20.52 -6.17
C ILE A 32 -58.86 21.27 -5.81
N ASN A 33 -58.95 22.39 -5.10
CA ASN A 33 -57.77 23.17 -4.66
C ASN A 33 -56.85 22.35 -3.73
N LEU A 34 -57.42 21.44 -2.93
CA LEU A 34 -56.64 20.53 -2.09
C LEU A 34 -55.90 19.48 -2.94
N ILE A 35 -56.56 18.91 -3.96
CA ILE A 35 -55.95 17.94 -4.88
C ILE A 35 -54.82 18.59 -5.69
N GLU A 36 -55.04 19.80 -6.22
CA GLU A 36 -54.00 20.55 -6.94
C GLU A 36 -52.79 20.80 -6.05
N ARG A 37 -52.99 21.26 -4.81
CA ARG A 37 -51.90 21.45 -3.84
C ARG A 37 -51.12 20.16 -3.55
N VAL A 38 -51.82 19.04 -3.38
CA VAL A 38 -51.17 17.74 -3.14
C VAL A 38 -50.38 17.29 -4.36
N ASN A 39 -50.92 17.47 -5.58
CA ASN A 39 -50.22 17.12 -6.81
C ASN A 39 -48.95 17.96 -6.98
N ASP A 40 -49.02 19.28 -6.74
CA ASP A 40 -47.86 20.16 -6.78
C ASP A 40 -46.80 19.74 -5.76
N GLU A 41 -47.20 19.41 -4.52
CA GLU A 41 -46.29 18.93 -3.49
C GLU A 41 -45.62 17.60 -3.87
N VAL A 42 -46.35 16.68 -4.50
CA VAL A 42 -45.79 15.39 -4.97
C VAL A 42 -44.78 15.62 -6.10
N ILE A 43 -45.06 16.51 -7.04
CA ILE A 43 -44.14 16.83 -8.14
C ILE A 43 -42.86 17.47 -7.58
N VAL A 44 -43.00 18.45 -6.67
CA VAL A 44 -41.85 19.11 -6.03
C VAL A 44 -41.01 18.10 -5.25
N LYS A 45 -41.62 17.26 -4.40
CA LYS A 45 -40.89 16.21 -3.67
C LYS A 45 -40.25 15.18 -4.61
N GLY A 46 -40.88 14.88 -5.73
CA GLY A 46 -40.33 14.02 -6.76
C GLY A 46 -39.05 14.59 -7.38
N ILE A 47 -39.06 15.89 -7.73
CA ILE A 47 -37.89 16.60 -8.25
C ILE A 47 -36.80 16.69 -7.18
N GLU A 48 -37.14 17.05 -5.94
CA GLU A 48 -36.19 17.10 -4.82
C GLU A 48 -35.53 15.75 -4.57
N SER A 49 -36.28 14.64 -4.62
CA SER A 49 -35.72 13.30 -4.46
C SER A 49 -34.77 12.92 -5.61
N ILE A 50 -35.09 13.31 -6.85
CA ILE A 50 -34.23 13.10 -8.01
C ILE A 50 -32.93 13.92 -7.85
N ASP A 51 -33.04 15.19 -7.51
CA ASP A 51 -31.87 16.06 -7.32
C ASP A 51 -31.02 15.59 -6.14
N LYS A 52 -31.65 15.15 -5.05
CA LYS A 52 -30.97 14.51 -3.92
C LYS A 52 -30.16 13.29 -4.36
N SER A 53 -30.72 12.44 -5.24
CA SER A 53 -30.00 11.28 -5.78
C SER A 53 -28.86 11.63 -6.75
N LYS A 54 -28.81 12.86 -7.26
CA LYS A 54 -27.72 13.36 -8.13
C LYS A 54 -26.60 14.06 -7.35
N GLU A 55 -26.80 14.30 -6.06
CA GLU A 55 -25.75 14.73 -5.14
C GLU A 55 -25.01 13.50 -4.58
N THR A 56 -24.00 13.05 -5.30
CA THR A 56 -23.08 12.03 -4.82
C THR A 56 -21.71 12.64 -4.58
N PHE A 57 -21.04 12.22 -3.52
CA PHE A 57 -19.65 12.60 -3.28
C PHE A 57 -18.90 11.47 -2.60
N GLU A 58 -17.59 11.62 -2.59
CA GLU A 58 -16.64 10.70 -2.00
C GLU A 58 -15.70 11.48 -1.09
N ILE A 59 -15.36 10.93 0.07
CA ILE A 59 -14.35 11.48 0.96
C ILE A 59 -13.02 10.86 0.54
N ILE A 60 -12.15 11.65 -0.08
CA ILE A 60 -10.84 11.19 -0.55
C ILE A 60 -9.90 10.99 0.63
N ASN A 61 -9.91 11.94 1.56
CA ASN A 61 -9.09 11.91 2.74
C ASN A 61 -9.89 12.47 3.90
N VAL A 62 -9.66 11.90 5.07
CA VAL A 62 -10.21 12.37 6.33
C VAL A 62 -9.08 12.25 7.33
N GLY A 63 -8.91 13.25 8.18
CA GLY A 63 -7.93 13.19 9.24
C GLY A 63 -7.95 14.34 10.21
N ILE A 64 -6.93 14.38 11.06
CA ILE A 64 -6.70 15.45 12.03
C ILE A 64 -5.33 16.06 11.71
N THR A 65 -5.32 17.36 11.44
CA THR A 65 -4.12 18.15 11.13
C THR A 65 -4.11 19.37 12.03
N ASP A 66 -3.00 19.61 12.71
CA ASP A 66 -2.84 20.69 13.72
C ASP A 66 -3.94 20.65 14.81
N GLY A 67 -4.36 19.43 15.19
CA GLY A 67 -5.41 19.20 16.18
C GLY A 67 -6.81 19.60 15.72
N LYS A 68 -7.05 19.70 14.41
CA LYS A 68 -8.37 19.97 13.83
C LYS A 68 -8.71 18.99 12.72
N PHE A 69 -9.99 18.75 12.50
CA PHE A 69 -10.43 17.91 11.39
C PHE A 69 -10.06 18.51 10.04
N ASP A 70 -9.46 17.69 9.18
CA ASP A 70 -9.17 17.98 7.78
C ASP A 70 -9.83 16.92 6.89
N LEU A 71 -10.85 17.33 6.14
CA LEU A 71 -11.49 16.46 5.16
C LEU A 71 -11.26 16.99 3.75
N ALA A 72 -10.89 16.08 2.85
CA ALA A 72 -10.86 16.28 1.42
C ALA A 72 -12.04 15.55 0.77
N ILE A 73 -12.93 16.30 0.12
CA ILE A 73 -14.20 15.78 -0.38
C ILE A 73 -14.30 16.05 -1.87
N LYS A 74 -14.59 15.01 -2.66
CA LYS A 74 -14.80 15.09 -4.10
C LYS A 74 -16.26 14.95 -4.45
N ASN A 75 -16.82 15.94 -5.12
CA ASN A 75 -18.14 15.83 -5.69
C ASN A 75 -18.08 14.94 -6.93
N THR A 76 -18.68 13.75 -6.85
CA THR A 76 -18.77 12.78 -7.95
C THR A 76 -20.12 12.85 -8.67
N GLY A 77 -21.02 13.69 -8.18
CA GLY A 77 -22.38 13.88 -8.68
C GLY A 77 -22.46 14.83 -9.87
N GLN A 78 -23.70 15.06 -10.31
CA GLN A 78 -24.00 15.92 -11.46
C GLN A 78 -24.41 17.34 -11.05
N LEU A 79 -24.63 17.57 -9.76
CA LEU A 79 -25.08 18.85 -9.20
C LEU A 79 -24.05 19.41 -8.23
N PRO A 80 -23.92 20.76 -8.11
CA PRO A 80 -23.17 21.37 -7.04
C PRO A 80 -23.74 20.98 -5.67
N ILE A 81 -22.85 20.64 -4.74
CA ILE A 81 -23.19 20.23 -3.38
C ILE A 81 -22.79 21.35 -2.44
N HIS A 82 -23.73 21.75 -1.59
CA HIS A 82 -23.51 22.71 -0.53
C HIS A 82 -23.56 21.99 0.82
N PHE A 83 -22.41 21.95 1.50
CA PHE A 83 -22.27 21.34 2.82
C PHE A 83 -22.64 22.37 3.88
N THR A 84 -23.70 22.08 4.62
CA THR A 84 -24.31 23.04 5.57
C THR A 84 -23.97 22.72 7.01
N ARG A 85 -23.73 21.44 7.35
CA ARG A 85 -23.41 21.04 8.72
C ARG A 85 -22.39 19.90 8.79
N LEU A 86 -21.58 19.95 9.84
CA LEU A 86 -20.76 18.84 10.32
C LEU A 86 -21.21 18.48 11.73
N TRP A 87 -21.57 17.23 11.93
CA TRP A 87 -21.79 16.66 13.26
C TRP A 87 -20.56 15.87 13.63
N VAL A 88 -20.12 16.02 14.86
CA VAL A 88 -18.97 15.31 15.40
C VAL A 88 -19.42 14.65 16.68
N ASN A 89 -19.14 13.35 16.80
CA ASN A 89 -19.33 12.54 18.00
C ASN A 89 -17.98 11.95 18.40
N ASN A 90 -17.57 12.11 19.65
CA ASN A 90 -16.36 11.48 20.18
C ASN A 90 -16.75 10.14 20.77
N VAL A 91 -16.28 9.06 20.16
CA VAL A 91 -16.66 7.70 20.54
C VAL A 91 -15.84 7.23 21.74
N THR A 92 -14.64 7.77 21.92
CA THR A 92 -13.74 7.41 23.03
C THR A 92 -14.15 8.08 24.35
N ASP A 93 -14.55 9.36 24.32
CA ASP A 93 -14.97 10.12 25.51
C ASP A 93 -16.49 10.27 25.60
N SER A 94 -17.13 9.38 26.37
CA SER A 94 -18.58 9.41 26.61
C SER A 94 -19.12 10.67 27.30
N SER A 95 -18.25 11.48 27.91
CA SER A 95 -18.65 12.76 28.53
C SER A 95 -18.73 13.90 27.52
N TRP A 96 -18.19 13.70 26.32
CA TRP A 96 -18.15 14.71 25.28
C TRP A 96 -19.51 14.79 24.57
N PRO A 97 -20.21 15.94 24.62
CA PRO A 97 -21.52 16.07 24.02
C PRO A 97 -21.43 16.06 22.50
N LEU A 98 -22.42 15.46 21.82
CA LEU A 98 -22.56 15.54 20.36
C LEU A 98 -22.56 17.01 19.91
N GLN A 99 -21.58 17.37 19.09
CA GLN A 99 -21.42 18.74 18.59
C GLN A 99 -21.90 18.86 17.16
N ASN A 100 -22.52 20.00 16.83
CA ASN A 100 -22.87 20.34 15.47
C ASN A 100 -22.28 21.70 15.11
N PHE A 101 -21.77 21.79 13.89
CA PHE A 101 -21.15 22.99 13.35
C PHE A 101 -21.84 23.36 12.05
N THR A 102 -21.97 24.67 11.82
CA THR A 102 -22.39 25.18 10.51
C THR A 102 -21.18 25.18 9.60
N LEU A 103 -21.34 24.55 8.43
CA LEU A 103 -20.41 24.62 7.32
C LEU A 103 -20.99 25.55 6.25
N ASN A 104 -20.10 26.15 5.45
CA ASN A 104 -20.48 26.96 4.29
C ASN A 104 -19.53 26.65 3.13
N GLU A 105 -19.41 25.35 2.82
CA GLU A 105 -18.50 24.84 1.80
C GLU A 105 -19.30 24.38 0.59
N ILE A 106 -18.88 24.78 -0.61
CA ILE A 106 -19.56 24.44 -1.87
C ILE A 106 -18.58 23.70 -2.78
N SER A 107 -19.00 22.55 -3.30
CA SER A 107 -18.23 21.76 -4.26
C SER A 107 -19.00 21.59 -5.57
N SER A 108 -18.41 22.04 -6.68
CA SER A 108 -18.96 21.86 -8.02
C SER A 108 -18.76 20.42 -8.52
N PRO A 109 -19.55 19.92 -9.49
CA PRO A 109 -19.35 18.59 -10.07
C PRO A 109 -17.90 18.34 -10.51
N GLY A 110 -17.29 17.25 -10.04
CA GLY A 110 -15.90 16.88 -10.31
C GLY A 110 -14.84 17.60 -9.48
N GLN A 111 -15.22 18.59 -8.66
CA GLN A 111 -14.30 19.35 -7.82
C GLN A 111 -13.97 18.60 -6.53
N THR A 112 -12.72 18.71 -6.10
CA THR A 112 -12.30 18.36 -4.73
C THR A 112 -12.17 19.65 -3.90
N ILE A 113 -12.81 19.66 -2.74
CA ILE A 113 -12.60 20.66 -1.69
C ILE A 113 -11.68 20.06 -0.62
N TYR A 114 -10.81 20.87 -0.03
CA TYR A 114 -9.81 20.47 0.97
C TYR A 114 -10.02 21.30 2.25
N ASN A 115 -9.42 20.89 3.36
CA ASN A 115 -9.43 21.64 4.63
C ASN A 115 -10.84 21.82 5.22
N VAL A 116 -11.78 20.94 4.87
CA VAL A 116 -13.13 20.99 5.44
C VAL A 116 -13.04 20.60 6.91
N GLY A 117 -13.41 21.51 7.80
CA GLY A 117 -13.28 21.33 9.25
C GLY A 117 -12.18 22.18 9.92
N GLN A 118 -11.21 22.67 9.16
CA GLN A 118 -10.05 23.44 9.69
C GLN A 118 -10.44 24.80 10.27
N ASN A 119 -11.51 25.40 9.75
CA ASN A 119 -12.05 26.68 10.23
C ASN A 119 -12.95 26.55 11.47
N LEU A 120 -13.20 25.33 11.93
CA LEU A 120 -14.03 25.11 13.11
C LEU A 120 -13.25 25.47 14.38
N ASN A 121 -13.97 26.01 15.37
CA ASN A 121 -13.44 26.21 16.72
C ASN A 121 -13.62 24.93 17.53
N LEU A 122 -13.11 23.82 17.01
CA LEU A 122 -13.09 22.51 17.65
C LEU A 122 -11.69 21.93 17.56
N TYR A 123 -11.18 21.49 18.70
CA TYR A 123 -9.92 20.77 18.78
C TYR A 123 -10.21 19.27 18.92
N ALA A 124 -9.62 18.48 18.04
CA ALA A 124 -9.66 17.03 18.04
C ALA A 124 -8.32 16.49 18.51
N LEU A 125 -8.35 15.42 19.30
CA LEU A 125 -7.17 14.72 19.79
C LEU A 125 -6.94 13.50 18.91
N GLU A 126 -5.73 13.34 18.39
CA GLU A 126 -5.35 12.19 17.56
C GLU A 126 -5.40 10.86 18.33
N SER A 127 -5.33 10.94 19.66
CA SER A 127 -5.53 9.81 20.57
C SER A 127 -7.01 9.51 20.84
N GLN A 128 -7.96 9.95 20.01
CA GLN A 128 -9.38 9.68 20.20
C GLN A 128 -10.04 9.32 18.87
N SER A 129 -11.12 8.55 18.96
CA SER A 129 -11.92 8.09 17.84
C SER A 129 -13.19 8.94 17.71
N TYR A 130 -13.59 9.24 16.48
CA TYR A 130 -14.70 10.15 16.17
C TYR A 130 -15.59 9.63 15.06
N ASP A 131 -16.91 9.77 15.24
CA ASP A 131 -17.86 9.67 14.13
C ASP A 131 -18.15 11.07 13.62
N LEU A 132 -17.95 11.26 12.32
CA LEU A 132 -18.26 12.49 11.62
C LEU A 132 -19.46 12.26 10.71
N ARG A 133 -20.43 13.18 10.74
CA ARG A 133 -21.58 13.17 9.83
C ARG A 133 -21.69 14.50 9.10
N LEU A 134 -21.52 14.47 7.79
CA LEU A 134 -21.73 15.63 6.92
C LEU A 134 -23.16 15.70 6.41
N VAL A 135 -23.70 16.92 6.36
CA VAL A 135 -25.07 17.18 5.91
C VAL A 135 -25.07 18.19 4.77
N THR A 136 -25.71 17.83 3.65
CA THR A 136 -25.91 18.75 2.52
C THR A 136 -27.18 19.57 2.67
N GLU A 137 -27.28 20.69 1.94
CA GLU A 137 -28.47 21.54 1.91
C GLU A 137 -29.74 20.77 1.48
N ARG A 138 -29.61 19.78 0.58
CA ARG A 138 -30.71 18.91 0.13
C ARG A 138 -30.96 17.72 1.05
N GLY A 139 -30.29 17.69 2.21
CA GLY A 139 -30.52 16.73 3.27
C GLY A 139 -29.93 15.35 3.04
N ASN A 140 -28.89 15.21 2.20
CA ASN A 140 -28.08 14.00 2.21
C ASN A 140 -27.19 13.96 3.45
N LEU A 141 -26.97 12.75 3.97
CA LEU A 141 -26.14 12.47 5.14
C LEU A 141 -25.03 11.52 4.74
N PHE A 142 -23.83 11.79 5.21
CA PHE A 142 -22.66 10.95 4.94
C PHE A 142 -21.86 10.81 6.22
N ASP A 143 -21.63 9.55 6.58
CA ASP A 143 -20.96 9.16 7.81
C ASP A 143 -19.53 8.72 7.48
N VAL A 144 -18.57 9.18 8.26
CA VAL A 144 -17.18 8.72 8.21
C VAL A 144 -16.65 8.59 9.63
N GLN A 145 -15.91 7.52 9.87
CA GLN A 145 -15.34 7.25 11.17
C GLN A 145 -13.82 7.41 11.11
N ILE A 146 -13.30 8.14 12.09
CA ILE A 146 -11.88 8.30 12.36
C ILE A 146 -11.58 7.46 13.58
N THR A 147 -10.63 6.54 13.47
CA THR A 147 -10.29 5.64 14.58
C THR A 147 -8.85 5.86 15.02
N SER A 148 -8.67 5.97 16.33
CA SER A 148 -7.36 6.02 16.97
C SER A 148 -6.73 4.63 16.98
N PRO A 149 -5.41 4.50 16.72
CA PRO A 149 -4.72 3.21 16.80
C PRO A 149 -4.81 2.48 18.15
N GLN A 150 -5.19 3.17 19.22
CA GLN A 150 -5.28 2.60 20.57
C GLN A 150 -6.49 1.66 20.73
N ASP A 151 -7.53 1.85 19.91
CA ASP A 151 -8.79 1.12 20.02
C ASP A 151 -8.72 -0.21 19.23
N GLU A 152 -7.82 -0.27 18.24
CA GLU A 152 -7.78 -1.32 17.22
C GLU A 152 -6.56 -2.24 17.27
N SER A 153 -6.76 -3.50 16.91
CA SER A 153 -5.69 -4.49 16.78
C SER A 153 -5.19 -4.53 15.33
N LEU A 154 -4.31 -3.58 15.01
CA LEU A 154 -3.71 -3.47 13.68
C LEU A 154 -2.82 -4.66 13.33
N GLU A 155 -2.78 -5.00 12.05
CA GLU A 155 -1.81 -5.97 11.53
C GLU A 155 -0.46 -5.27 11.33
N MET A 156 0.58 -5.79 12.00
CA MET A 156 1.93 -5.25 12.00
C MET A 156 2.93 -6.33 11.58
N ASN A 157 3.85 -5.96 10.69
CA ASN A 157 4.92 -6.85 10.23
C ASN A 157 6.26 -6.11 10.31
N LEU A 158 7.27 -6.76 10.84
CA LEU A 158 8.65 -6.24 10.88
C LEU A 158 9.57 -7.25 10.20
N PHE A 159 10.42 -6.77 9.30
CA PHE A 159 11.43 -7.62 8.66
C PHE A 159 12.75 -6.89 8.52
N SER A 160 13.83 -7.65 8.62
CA SER A 160 15.20 -7.19 8.45
C SER A 160 15.71 -7.54 7.04
N THR A 161 16.60 -6.71 6.48
CA THR A 161 17.28 -7.05 5.21
C THR A 161 18.20 -8.26 5.33
N SER A 162 18.70 -8.53 6.53
CA SER A 162 19.59 -9.64 6.84
C SER A 162 19.25 -10.23 8.20
N LYS A 163 18.80 -11.49 8.22
CA LYS A 163 18.56 -12.24 9.48
C LYS A 163 19.84 -12.65 10.20
N SER A 164 20.94 -12.71 9.45
CA SER A 164 22.26 -13.08 9.95
C SER A 164 23.26 -12.01 9.53
N VAL A 165 24.04 -11.49 10.47
CA VAL A 165 24.91 -10.32 10.24
C VAL A 165 26.30 -10.47 10.85
N LEU A 166 27.27 -9.79 10.26
CA LEU A 166 28.61 -9.63 10.83
C LEU A 166 28.69 -8.36 11.68
N THR A 167 29.66 -8.34 12.59
CA THR A 167 29.93 -7.15 13.41
C THR A 167 30.30 -5.94 12.55
N GLY A 168 29.70 -4.78 12.86
CA GLY A 168 29.90 -3.52 12.14
C GLY A 168 29.02 -3.33 10.90
N GLN A 169 28.19 -4.31 10.51
CA GLN A 169 27.28 -4.15 9.38
C GLN A 169 26.06 -3.29 9.73
N ASN A 170 25.45 -2.70 8.70
CA ASN A 170 24.18 -2.01 8.85
C ASN A 170 23.03 -2.99 8.60
N VAL A 171 22.07 -2.99 9.50
CA VAL A 171 20.79 -3.68 9.34
C VAL A 171 19.74 -2.65 9.00
N THR A 172 19.01 -2.89 7.91
CA THR A 172 17.82 -2.10 7.58
C THR A 172 16.59 -2.86 8.05
N LEU A 173 15.74 -2.19 8.80
CA LEU A 173 14.46 -2.70 9.29
C LEU A 173 13.33 -2.04 8.53
N TRP A 174 12.38 -2.84 8.08
CA TRP A 174 11.15 -2.40 7.44
C TRP A 174 9.96 -2.82 8.28
N PHE A 175 9.16 -1.84 8.68
CA PHE A 175 7.94 -2.04 9.48
C PHE A 175 6.73 -1.67 8.64
N GLY A 176 5.89 -2.66 8.37
CA GLY A 176 4.61 -2.51 7.71
C GLY A 176 3.48 -2.46 8.73
N VAL A 177 2.58 -1.49 8.60
CA VAL A 177 1.35 -1.38 9.39
C VAL A 177 0.17 -1.36 8.41
N THR A 178 -0.73 -2.32 8.54
CA THR A 178 -1.92 -2.43 7.69
C THR A 178 -3.18 -2.05 8.47
N ASN A 179 -4.01 -1.19 7.89
CA ASN A 179 -5.34 -0.91 8.43
C ASN A 179 -6.29 -2.07 8.09
N ASN A 180 -6.41 -3.03 9.00
CA ASN A 180 -7.29 -4.20 8.86
C ASN A 180 -8.68 -4.00 9.50
N VAL A 181 -9.07 -2.77 9.83
CA VAL A 181 -10.36 -2.48 10.46
C VAL A 181 -11.49 -2.69 9.44
N THR A 182 -12.56 -3.36 9.87
CA THR A 182 -13.65 -3.81 8.97
C THR A 182 -14.84 -2.85 8.87
N ASP A 183 -14.91 -1.84 9.73
CA ASP A 183 -15.99 -0.85 9.75
C ASP A 183 -15.82 0.28 8.71
N GLY A 184 -14.71 0.26 7.97
CA GLY A 184 -14.36 1.28 6.97
C GLY A 184 -13.69 2.52 7.56
N SER A 185 -13.29 2.51 8.84
CA SER A 185 -12.62 3.62 9.50
C SER A 185 -11.23 3.90 8.93
N VAL A 186 -10.90 5.18 8.87
CA VAL A 186 -9.55 5.63 8.53
C VAL A 186 -8.75 5.78 9.81
N LEU A 187 -7.56 5.17 9.84
CA LEU A 187 -6.62 5.33 10.96
C LEU A 187 -5.85 6.63 10.80
N GLN A 188 -5.60 7.31 11.92
CA GLN A 188 -4.90 8.59 11.94
C GLN A 188 -3.57 8.51 12.65
N LEU A 189 -2.68 9.41 12.22
CA LEU A 189 -1.36 9.69 12.76
C LEU A 189 -0.62 8.43 13.22
N LEU A 190 -0.23 7.62 12.24
CA LEU A 190 0.66 6.49 12.48
C LEU A 190 2.08 7.03 12.66
N THR A 191 2.50 7.15 13.92
CA THR A 191 3.89 7.45 14.26
C THR A 191 4.57 6.16 14.69
N PRO A 192 5.41 5.54 13.85
CA PRO A 192 6.09 4.31 14.21
C PRO A 192 7.05 4.54 15.38
N GLN A 193 7.19 3.52 16.22
CA GLN A 193 8.10 3.50 17.35
C GLN A 193 8.84 2.16 17.35
N ILE A 194 10.12 2.21 17.69
CA ILE A 194 10.94 1.01 17.89
C ILE A 194 11.61 1.15 19.26
N GLU A 195 11.69 0.05 20.00
CA GLU A 195 12.37 0.01 21.28
C GLU A 195 13.86 0.31 21.10
N ASP A 196 14.35 1.35 21.78
CA ASP A 196 15.73 1.81 21.71
C ASP A 196 16.28 2.07 23.14
N PRO A 197 17.35 1.36 23.57
CA PRO A 197 18.04 0.31 22.83
C PRO A 197 17.18 -0.96 22.66
N PRO A 198 17.34 -1.72 21.57
CA PRO A 198 16.65 -3.00 21.40
C PRO A 198 17.14 -4.04 22.40
N ASP A 199 16.33 -5.06 22.63
CA ASP A 199 16.71 -6.20 23.45
C ASP A 199 17.86 -6.97 22.80
N THR A 200 18.85 -7.38 23.59
CA THR A 200 20.03 -8.10 23.10
C THR A 200 20.33 -9.33 23.93
N THR A 201 20.85 -10.37 23.30
CA THR A 201 21.49 -11.50 23.98
C THR A 201 23.01 -11.39 23.90
N GLY A 202 23.70 -11.81 24.97
CA GLY A 202 25.16 -11.79 25.03
C GLY A 202 25.76 -10.38 25.05
N GLY A 203 26.75 -10.13 24.18
CA GLY A 203 27.49 -8.86 24.09
C GLY A 203 27.06 -7.97 22.92
N ALA A 204 25.96 -8.29 22.24
CA ALA A 204 25.50 -7.53 21.09
C ALA A 204 25.07 -6.11 21.46
N THR A 205 25.27 -5.18 20.53
CA THR A 205 24.76 -3.81 20.60
C THR A 205 24.23 -3.38 19.24
N ALA A 206 23.16 -2.58 19.25
CA ALA A 206 22.66 -1.89 18.07
C ALA A 206 22.80 -0.39 18.30
N THR A 207 23.48 0.31 17.39
CA THR A 207 23.58 1.76 17.40
C THR A 207 22.65 2.30 16.33
N TYR A 208 21.65 3.08 16.75
CA TYR A 208 20.76 3.77 15.82
C TYR A 208 21.56 4.67 14.87
N LYS A 209 21.25 4.61 13.57
CA LYS A 209 21.89 5.41 12.53
C LYS A 209 20.92 6.37 11.84
N GLU A 210 19.74 5.87 11.45
CA GLU A 210 18.75 6.64 10.70
C GLU A 210 17.34 6.04 10.85
N GLY A 211 16.29 6.86 10.73
CA GLY A 211 14.88 6.43 10.75
C GLY A 211 14.04 7.03 11.90
N PRO A 212 12.71 6.83 11.94
CA PRO A 212 11.91 6.22 10.89
C PRO A 212 11.83 7.11 9.64
N ILE A 213 11.83 6.49 8.45
CA ILE A 213 11.56 7.16 7.17
C ILE A 213 10.37 6.47 6.50
N PRO A 214 9.23 7.17 6.25
CA PRO A 214 8.91 8.51 6.78
C PRO A 214 8.79 8.51 8.32
N SER A 215 8.82 9.67 8.97
CA SER A 215 8.73 9.75 10.44
C SER A 215 7.33 9.49 10.99
N SER A 216 6.31 9.68 10.15
CA SER A 216 4.91 9.43 10.44
C SER A 216 4.11 9.30 9.14
N LYS A 217 2.87 8.83 9.26
CA LYS A 217 1.87 8.82 8.19
C LYS A 217 0.57 9.40 8.75
N GLU A 218 0.07 10.47 8.12
CA GLU A 218 -1.09 11.24 8.61
C GLU A 218 -2.37 10.40 8.64
N SER A 219 -2.65 9.63 7.58
CA SER A 219 -3.83 8.77 7.51
C SER A 219 -3.54 7.47 6.77
N LEU A 220 -4.30 6.43 7.11
CA LEU A 220 -4.25 5.13 6.44
C LEU A 220 -5.68 4.60 6.21
N SER A 221 -6.08 4.52 4.95
CA SER A 221 -7.41 4.04 4.56
C SER A 221 -7.57 2.53 4.87
N PRO A 222 -8.80 2.03 5.00
CA PRO A 222 -9.04 0.59 5.16
C PRO A 222 -8.37 -0.23 4.06
N GLY A 223 -7.61 -1.26 4.46
CA GLY A 223 -6.88 -2.16 3.56
C GLY A 223 -5.52 -1.63 3.10
N ASP A 224 -5.20 -0.35 3.30
CA ASP A 224 -3.89 0.20 2.95
C ASP A 224 -2.80 -0.23 3.95
N THR A 225 -1.55 -0.26 3.47
CA THR A 225 -0.36 -0.53 4.30
C THR A 225 0.62 0.65 4.24
N ALA A 226 1.07 1.13 5.40
CA ALA A 226 2.17 2.09 5.53
C ALA A 226 3.48 1.36 5.84
N PHE A 227 4.58 1.78 5.23
CA PHE A 227 5.92 1.23 5.49
C PHE A 227 6.84 2.29 6.09
N PHE A 228 7.60 1.89 7.11
CA PHE A 228 8.58 2.72 7.81
C PHE A 228 9.93 2.02 7.84
N LYS A 229 11.01 2.79 7.67
CA LYS A 229 12.38 2.26 7.57
C LYS A 229 13.28 2.80 8.67
N TRP A 230 14.07 1.93 9.29
CA TRP A 230 15.21 2.29 10.15
C TRP A 230 16.48 1.62 9.69
N ILE A 231 17.61 2.21 10.06
CA ILE A 231 18.95 1.67 9.84
C ILE A 231 19.69 1.69 11.18
N TYR A 232 20.23 0.53 11.56
CA TYR A 232 21.05 0.34 12.74
C TYR A 232 22.42 -0.20 12.33
N THR A 233 23.49 0.25 12.98
CA THR A 233 24.80 -0.41 12.92
C THR A 233 24.91 -1.37 14.08
N VAL A 234 25.15 -2.64 13.81
CA VAL A 234 25.09 -3.70 14.83
C VAL A 234 26.47 -4.30 15.08
N THR A 235 26.79 -4.60 16.33
CA THR A 235 28.04 -5.28 16.73
C THR A 235 27.72 -6.42 17.71
N GLY A 236 28.48 -7.51 17.67
CA GLY A 236 28.21 -8.69 18.48
C GLY A 236 29.18 -9.84 18.18
N ASN A 237 29.11 -10.92 18.96
CA ASN A 237 29.85 -12.17 18.76
C ASN A 237 28.93 -13.27 18.21
N SER A 238 29.50 -14.40 17.79
CA SER A 238 28.71 -15.57 17.39
C SER A 238 27.72 -16.00 18.47
N ASN A 239 26.49 -16.30 18.05
CA ASN A 239 25.36 -16.67 18.90
C ASN A 239 24.77 -15.52 19.73
N ASP A 240 25.30 -14.31 19.62
CA ASP A 240 24.59 -13.13 20.10
C ASP A 240 23.42 -12.83 19.14
N SER A 241 22.39 -12.17 19.63
CA SER A 241 21.24 -11.74 18.83
C SER A 241 20.71 -10.39 19.31
N ILE A 242 20.06 -9.66 18.40
CA ILE A 242 19.32 -8.44 18.69
C ILE A 242 17.87 -8.68 18.31
N ILE A 243 16.96 -8.41 19.25
CA ILE A 243 15.52 -8.49 19.06
C ILE A 243 15.00 -7.05 18.95
N PHE A 244 14.59 -6.68 17.75
CA PHE A 244 13.94 -5.40 17.50
C PHE A 244 12.46 -5.53 17.77
N ASN A 245 11.93 -4.62 18.58
CA ASN A 245 10.52 -4.55 18.94
C ASN A 245 9.92 -3.26 18.38
N ALA A 246 9.00 -3.38 17.43
CA ALA A 246 8.35 -2.24 16.79
C ALA A 246 6.85 -2.19 17.10
N THR A 247 6.34 -0.98 17.24
CA THR A 247 4.93 -0.66 17.43
C THR A 247 4.64 0.71 16.80
N ILE A 248 3.45 1.24 17.02
CA ILE A 248 3.10 2.63 16.72
C ILE A 248 2.77 3.36 18.01
N ASN A 249 2.94 4.68 18.01
CA ASN A 249 2.53 5.50 19.14
C ASN A 249 1.03 5.35 19.39
N ASN A 250 0.64 5.26 20.66
CA ASN A 250 -0.73 4.97 21.08
C ASN A 250 -1.31 3.68 20.46
N ALA A 251 -0.50 2.66 20.14
CA ALA A 251 -1.06 1.37 19.77
C ALA A 251 -1.89 0.77 20.92
N LYS A 252 -2.89 -0.04 20.57
CA LYS A 252 -3.59 -0.87 21.55
C LYS A 252 -2.59 -1.67 22.39
N GLN A 253 -2.82 -1.76 23.70
CA GLN A 253 -1.91 -2.46 24.60
C GLN A 253 -1.66 -3.90 24.12
N GLY A 254 -0.38 -4.26 23.97
CA GLY A 254 0.04 -5.57 23.47
C GLY A 254 0.14 -5.68 21.94
N ASN A 255 -0.14 -4.61 21.19
CA ASN A 255 0.01 -4.59 19.75
C ASN A 255 1.42 -4.14 19.34
N TYR A 256 2.31 -5.10 19.15
CA TYR A 256 3.68 -4.90 18.72
C TYR A 256 4.14 -6.12 17.91
N VAL A 257 5.25 -5.97 17.19
CA VAL A 257 5.86 -7.02 16.39
C VAL A 257 7.36 -7.06 16.67
N GLN A 258 7.93 -8.26 16.63
CA GLN A 258 9.36 -8.47 16.88
C GLN A 258 10.04 -9.10 15.67
N GLU A 259 11.31 -8.73 15.47
CA GLU A 259 12.19 -9.34 14.48
C GLU A 259 13.56 -9.58 15.13
N SER A 260 14.10 -10.78 14.96
CA SER A 260 15.40 -11.18 15.52
C SER A 260 16.47 -11.19 14.45
N VAL A 261 17.61 -10.57 14.75
CA VAL A 261 18.81 -10.59 13.94
C VAL A 261 19.90 -11.31 14.72
N GLU A 262 20.49 -12.33 14.13
CA GLU A 262 21.50 -13.18 14.76
C GLU A 262 22.90 -12.87 14.25
N PHE A 263 23.88 -12.89 15.14
CA PHE A 263 25.28 -12.81 14.77
C PHE A 263 25.84 -14.19 14.56
N PHE A 264 26.53 -14.36 13.44
CA PHE A 264 27.39 -15.50 13.21
C PHE A 264 28.82 -14.99 13.14
N ASN A 265 29.73 -15.65 13.86
CA ASN A 265 31.13 -15.47 13.51
C ASN A 265 31.44 -16.37 12.34
N ILE A 266 32.08 -15.75 11.35
CA ILE A 266 32.91 -16.47 10.42
C ILE A 266 34.11 -16.97 11.23
N ASP A 267 34.10 -18.25 11.60
CA ASP A 267 35.32 -18.89 12.10
C ASP A 267 36.32 -18.82 10.96
N ALA A 268 37.37 -18.02 11.13
CA ALA A 268 38.36 -17.71 10.09
C ALA A 268 39.07 -18.98 9.57
N ASP A 269 38.99 -20.08 10.33
CA ASP A 269 39.52 -21.39 9.99
C ASP A 269 38.53 -22.30 9.23
N SER A 270 37.26 -21.89 9.10
CA SER A 270 36.29 -22.61 8.27
C SER A 270 36.29 -22.06 6.84
N VAL A 271 36.72 -22.90 5.89
CA VAL A 271 36.75 -22.61 4.44
C VAL A 271 35.37 -22.14 3.92
N SER A 272 34.28 -22.50 4.60
CA SER A 272 32.92 -22.08 4.28
C SER A 272 32.62 -20.62 4.62
N ALA A 273 33.34 -20.03 5.57
CA ALA A 273 33.01 -18.74 6.16
C ALA A 273 33.85 -17.59 5.59
N GLN A 274 35.06 -17.86 5.06
CA GLN A 274 35.76 -16.91 4.18
C GLN A 274 34.98 -16.62 2.89
N ASN A 275 34.03 -17.51 2.54
CA ASN A 275 33.40 -17.53 1.24
C ASN A 275 31.91 -17.15 1.24
N ALA A 276 31.25 -17.01 2.39
CA ALA A 276 29.83 -16.63 2.42
C ALA A 276 29.66 -15.10 2.34
N GLY A 277 28.85 -14.61 1.40
CA GLY A 277 28.56 -13.18 1.26
C GLY A 277 29.65 -12.36 0.54
N VAL A 278 30.62 -13.05 -0.07
CA VAL A 278 31.67 -12.40 -0.86
C VAL A 278 31.07 -11.79 -2.12
N LEU A 279 30.17 -12.48 -2.80
CA LEU A 279 29.45 -11.92 -3.93
C LEU A 279 28.12 -11.31 -3.47
N GLN A 280 27.90 -10.06 -3.86
CA GLN A 280 26.65 -9.35 -3.64
C GLN A 280 26.07 -8.94 -4.99
N VAL A 281 24.75 -8.98 -5.12
CA VAL A 281 24.05 -8.47 -6.30
C VAL A 281 23.38 -7.14 -5.98
N ASP A 282 23.40 -6.23 -6.94
CA ASP A 282 22.49 -5.08 -6.93
C ASP A 282 21.17 -5.48 -7.60
N TYR A 283 20.16 -5.78 -6.78
CA TYR A 283 18.83 -6.18 -7.25
C TYR A 283 18.18 -5.15 -8.17
N ALA A 284 18.50 -3.85 -8.02
CA ALA A 284 17.95 -2.80 -8.87
C ALA A 284 18.54 -2.79 -10.28
N SER A 285 19.70 -3.45 -10.47
CA SER A 285 20.37 -3.58 -11.76
C SER A 285 19.86 -4.75 -12.62
N LEU A 286 18.95 -5.57 -12.09
CA LEU A 286 18.42 -6.71 -12.83
C LEU A 286 17.56 -6.23 -14.00
N GLU A 287 18.00 -6.57 -15.19
CA GLU A 287 17.30 -6.31 -16.44
C GLU A 287 17.25 -7.59 -17.28
N TRP A 288 16.26 -7.67 -18.16
CA TRP A 288 16.10 -8.78 -19.08
C TRP A 288 15.73 -8.28 -20.47
N ILE A 289 15.85 -9.17 -21.45
CA ILE A 289 15.46 -8.91 -22.84
C ILE A 289 14.79 -10.13 -23.44
N GLN A 290 13.72 -9.91 -24.21
CA GLN A 290 13.00 -10.92 -24.98
C GLN A 290 12.69 -10.38 -26.38
N GLY A 291 13.09 -11.11 -27.43
CA GLY A 291 12.78 -10.70 -28.81
C GLY A 291 13.46 -9.38 -29.22
N THR A 292 12.67 -8.41 -29.69
CA THR A 292 13.19 -7.22 -30.39
C THR A 292 13.23 -5.95 -29.53
N SER A 293 13.04 -6.05 -28.22
CA SER A 293 12.92 -4.91 -27.31
C SER A 293 14.27 -4.48 -26.71
N ASP A 294 14.32 -3.27 -26.15
CA ASP A 294 15.43 -2.87 -25.28
C ASP A 294 15.44 -3.67 -23.96
N TRP A 295 16.55 -3.59 -23.23
CA TRP A 295 16.66 -4.12 -21.88
C TRP A 295 15.59 -3.51 -20.99
N THR A 296 14.83 -4.37 -20.33
CA THR A 296 13.66 -4.01 -19.54
C THR A 296 13.87 -4.44 -18.09
N SER A 297 13.51 -3.59 -17.14
CA SER A 297 13.52 -3.91 -15.71
C SER A 297 12.14 -4.40 -15.25
N GLY A 298 12.09 -5.12 -14.12
CA GLY A 298 10.86 -5.68 -13.55
C GLY A 298 10.58 -7.12 -13.98
N TRP A 299 9.35 -7.58 -13.79
CA TRP A 299 9.00 -9.01 -13.86
C TRP A 299 7.89 -9.37 -14.86
N ASN A 300 7.55 -8.47 -15.77
CA ASN A 300 6.53 -8.73 -16.78
C ASN A 300 7.16 -9.37 -18.04
N LEU A 301 7.42 -10.68 -17.97
CA LEU A 301 8.03 -11.45 -19.06
C LEU A 301 6.99 -12.29 -19.79
N ASN A 302 7.18 -12.46 -21.09
CA ASN A 302 6.44 -13.47 -21.85
C ASN A 302 6.90 -14.87 -21.41
N THR A 303 5.96 -15.82 -21.33
CA THR A 303 6.26 -17.22 -21.04
C THR A 303 6.83 -17.93 -22.28
N ASN A 304 7.61 -18.99 -22.06
CA ASN A 304 8.20 -19.82 -23.12
C ASN A 304 8.95 -19.02 -24.22
N SER A 305 9.58 -17.91 -23.82
CA SER A 305 10.26 -16.98 -24.73
C SER A 305 11.76 -16.98 -24.43
N ASP A 306 12.58 -16.93 -25.48
CA ASP A 306 14.04 -16.85 -25.35
C ASP A 306 14.39 -15.56 -24.60
N THR A 307 15.09 -15.71 -23.48
CA THR A 307 15.31 -14.63 -22.51
C THR A 307 16.76 -14.59 -22.08
N VAL A 308 17.34 -13.40 -22.07
CA VAL A 308 18.65 -13.16 -21.46
C VAL A 308 18.48 -12.16 -20.33
N TRP A 309 19.13 -12.44 -19.21
CA TRP A 309 19.17 -11.62 -18.02
C TRP A 309 20.53 -10.95 -17.90
N ARG A 310 20.59 -9.77 -17.30
CA ARG A 310 21.84 -9.18 -16.83
C ARG A 310 21.65 -8.57 -15.45
N ILE A 311 22.68 -8.67 -14.63
CA ILE A 311 22.70 -8.12 -13.27
C ILE A 311 24.13 -7.72 -12.92
N ASN A 312 24.27 -6.67 -12.14
CA ASN A 312 25.55 -6.27 -11.58
C ASN A 312 25.86 -7.09 -10.32
N ILE A 313 27.07 -7.64 -10.28
CA ILE A 313 27.60 -8.45 -9.18
C ILE A 313 28.88 -7.78 -8.66
N THR A 314 28.93 -7.54 -7.36
CA THR A 314 30.07 -6.95 -6.65
C THR A 314 30.81 -8.03 -5.88
N ASN A 315 32.14 -8.00 -5.97
CA ASN A 315 33.00 -8.84 -5.14
C ASN A 315 33.45 -8.06 -3.90
N ASN A 316 32.88 -8.39 -2.75
CA ASN A 316 33.19 -7.83 -1.44
C ASN A 316 34.38 -8.51 -0.75
N ASP A 317 35.07 -9.48 -1.38
CA ASP A 317 36.34 -10.00 -0.86
C ASP A 317 37.35 -8.86 -0.76
N LEU A 318 38.10 -8.81 0.33
CA LEU A 318 39.08 -7.75 0.57
C LEU A 318 40.38 -7.91 -0.23
N SER A 319 40.61 -9.09 -0.81
CA SER A 319 41.94 -9.51 -1.27
C SER A 319 41.94 -10.43 -2.51
N ASN A 320 40.89 -11.19 -2.75
CA ASN A 320 40.82 -12.19 -3.80
C ASN A 320 39.99 -11.72 -4.99
N THR A 321 40.50 -11.97 -6.19
CA THR A 321 39.73 -11.81 -7.43
C THR A 321 38.90 -13.06 -7.67
N PHE A 322 37.61 -12.88 -7.95
CA PHE A 322 36.71 -13.97 -8.30
C PHE A 322 36.67 -14.15 -9.82
N TYR A 323 37.00 -15.34 -10.33
CA TYR A 323 36.86 -15.70 -11.74
C TYR A 323 35.59 -16.52 -11.92
N ILE A 324 34.69 -16.08 -12.79
CA ILE A 324 33.36 -16.68 -12.96
C ILE A 324 33.49 -17.94 -13.82
N GLY A 325 33.02 -19.07 -13.29
CA GLY A 325 32.96 -20.35 -13.98
C GLY A 325 31.73 -20.48 -14.88
N GLU A 326 31.84 -21.27 -15.94
CA GLU A 326 30.79 -21.49 -16.95
C GLU A 326 29.53 -22.17 -16.39
N ASP A 327 29.64 -22.85 -15.25
CA ASP A 327 28.52 -23.48 -14.54
C ASP A 327 27.65 -22.48 -13.77
N SER A 328 28.04 -21.21 -13.69
CA SER A 328 27.24 -20.17 -13.02
C SER A 328 25.90 -20.00 -13.72
N ALA A 329 24.82 -19.92 -12.95
CA ALA A 329 23.48 -19.90 -13.51
C ALA A 329 22.48 -19.10 -12.67
N LEU A 330 21.53 -18.46 -13.34
CA LEU A 330 20.29 -17.99 -12.75
C LEU A 330 19.23 -19.08 -12.91
N LEU A 331 18.53 -19.44 -11.83
CA LEU A 331 17.41 -20.38 -11.89
C LEU A 331 16.12 -19.61 -11.75
N LEU A 332 15.08 -20.03 -12.46
CA LEU A 332 13.68 -19.64 -12.22
C LEU A 332 12.91 -20.89 -11.86
N THR A 333 12.53 -21.03 -10.60
CA THR A 333 11.83 -22.21 -10.09
C THR A 333 10.38 -21.85 -9.76
N PRO A 334 9.41 -22.25 -10.59
CA PRO A 334 8.00 -22.07 -10.25
C PRO A 334 7.66 -22.85 -8.99
N VAL A 335 6.80 -22.30 -8.13
CA VAL A 335 6.28 -23.05 -6.98
C VAL A 335 5.58 -24.32 -7.46
N GLY A 336 6.16 -25.49 -7.18
CA GLY A 336 5.66 -26.80 -7.62
C GLY A 336 6.03 -27.20 -9.06
N GLY A 337 6.92 -26.47 -9.73
CA GLY A 337 7.41 -26.75 -11.08
C GLY A 337 8.86 -27.21 -11.15
N SER A 338 9.34 -27.49 -12.37
CA SER A 338 10.77 -27.70 -12.65
C SER A 338 11.46 -26.36 -12.89
N ALA A 339 12.71 -26.24 -12.44
CA ALA A 339 13.50 -25.04 -12.65
C ALA A 339 13.88 -24.85 -14.12
N ASN A 340 13.77 -23.61 -14.59
CA ASN A 340 14.38 -23.14 -15.84
C ASN A 340 15.76 -22.55 -15.50
N THR A 341 16.82 -23.10 -16.08
CA THR A 341 18.20 -22.68 -15.81
C THR A 341 18.73 -21.82 -16.94
N PHE A 342 19.35 -20.69 -16.59
CA PHE A 342 19.98 -19.73 -17.49
C PHE A 342 21.47 -19.66 -17.13
N TYR A 343 22.32 -20.34 -17.89
CA TYR A 343 23.77 -20.33 -17.68
C TYR A 343 24.38 -19.02 -18.17
N VAL A 344 25.53 -18.68 -17.56
CA VAL A 344 26.29 -17.47 -17.90
C VAL A 344 26.67 -17.44 -19.39
N VAL A 345 26.62 -16.25 -19.99
CA VAL A 345 26.99 -15.98 -21.39
C VAL A 345 27.98 -14.82 -21.44
N ASP A 346 28.82 -14.79 -22.47
CA ASP A 346 29.88 -13.79 -22.61
C ASP A 346 29.30 -12.41 -22.97
N SER A 347 28.33 -12.40 -23.88
CA SER A 347 27.58 -11.20 -24.24
C SER A 347 26.20 -11.56 -24.80
N ALA A 348 25.34 -10.55 -24.91
CA ALA A 348 24.05 -10.65 -25.60
C ALA A 348 23.78 -9.40 -26.45
N THR A 349 23.22 -9.60 -27.64
CA THR A 349 22.74 -8.51 -28.51
C THR A 349 21.26 -8.22 -28.27
N THR A 350 20.75 -7.12 -28.82
CA THR A 350 19.41 -6.61 -28.47
C THR A 350 18.26 -7.02 -29.40
N ASN A 351 18.49 -7.73 -30.51
CA ASN A 351 17.37 -8.00 -31.45
C ASN A 351 17.66 -9.04 -32.57
N PRO A 352 17.19 -10.30 -32.48
CA PRO A 352 16.79 -11.02 -31.25
C PRO A 352 17.97 -11.16 -30.29
N PRO A 353 17.76 -11.51 -29.00
CA PRO A 353 18.90 -11.84 -28.15
C PRO A 353 19.66 -12.99 -28.78
N THR A 354 20.86 -12.70 -29.27
CA THR A 354 21.84 -13.71 -29.64
C THR A 354 22.91 -13.72 -28.57
N ILE A 355 23.16 -14.88 -27.99
CA ILE A 355 24.21 -15.05 -26.98
C ILE A 355 25.52 -15.53 -27.59
N THR A 356 26.64 -15.11 -27.02
CA THR A 356 27.95 -15.72 -27.29
C THR A 356 28.29 -16.74 -26.20
N ALA A 357 28.89 -17.86 -26.60
CA ALA A 357 29.31 -18.90 -25.67
C ALA A 357 30.25 -18.32 -24.63
N TYR A 358 29.94 -18.57 -23.36
CA TYR A 358 30.85 -18.24 -22.27
C TYR A 358 32.07 -19.16 -22.31
N THR A 359 33.26 -18.61 -22.15
CA THR A 359 34.49 -19.40 -21.96
C THR A 359 34.78 -19.48 -20.47
N ASP A 360 34.97 -20.68 -19.93
CA ASP A 360 35.20 -20.89 -18.50
C ASP A 360 36.32 -19.99 -17.95
N LEU A 361 36.04 -19.30 -16.82
CA LEU A 361 36.93 -18.37 -16.15
C LEU A 361 37.41 -17.17 -17.02
N ALA A 362 36.68 -16.82 -18.09
CA ALA A 362 37.06 -15.70 -18.96
C ALA A 362 36.85 -14.32 -18.31
N TYR A 363 35.91 -14.21 -17.38
CA TYR A 363 35.61 -12.97 -16.67
C TYR A 363 36.00 -13.06 -15.20
N SER A 364 36.39 -11.92 -14.65
CA SER A 364 36.75 -11.79 -13.25
C SER A 364 36.23 -10.50 -12.62
N ILE A 365 36.06 -10.53 -11.30
CA ILE A 365 35.62 -9.41 -10.49
C ILE A 365 36.69 -9.19 -9.41
N SER A 366 37.47 -8.10 -9.52
CA SER A 366 38.50 -7.78 -8.52
C SER A 366 37.87 -7.41 -7.16
N PRO A 367 38.65 -7.45 -6.06
CA PRO A 367 38.23 -6.94 -4.76
C PRO A 367 37.61 -5.53 -4.84
N GLY A 368 36.36 -5.40 -4.41
CA GLY A 368 35.59 -4.15 -4.41
C GLY A 368 35.01 -3.72 -5.76
N ASP A 369 35.33 -4.43 -6.85
CA ASP A 369 34.81 -4.11 -8.18
C ASP A 369 33.42 -4.71 -8.40
N GLU A 370 32.70 -4.12 -9.35
CA GLU A 370 31.40 -4.58 -9.84
C GLU A 370 31.51 -5.00 -11.31
N LEU A 371 30.91 -6.14 -11.66
CA LEU A 371 30.82 -6.63 -13.03
C LEU A 371 29.37 -6.93 -13.40
N ARG A 372 28.98 -6.52 -14.60
CA ARG A 372 27.70 -6.90 -15.19
C ARG A 372 27.79 -8.27 -15.83
N VAL A 373 27.06 -9.23 -15.26
CA VAL A 373 27.04 -10.63 -15.68
C VAL A 373 25.76 -10.92 -16.45
N TYR A 374 25.86 -11.70 -17.52
CA TYR A 374 24.74 -12.07 -18.39
C TYR A 374 24.39 -13.55 -18.22
N PHE A 375 23.11 -13.89 -18.17
CA PHE A 375 22.61 -15.26 -18.06
C PHE A 375 21.59 -15.54 -19.15
N GLY A 376 21.81 -16.58 -19.95
CA GLY A 376 20.94 -16.83 -21.10
C GLY A 376 21.09 -18.19 -21.77
N ALA A 377 22.12 -18.99 -21.49
CA ALA A 377 22.31 -20.27 -22.18
C ALA A 377 21.51 -21.42 -21.52
N THR A 378 21.13 -22.43 -22.32
CA THR A 378 20.49 -23.68 -21.86
C THR A 378 21.46 -24.69 -21.26
N THR A 379 22.75 -24.58 -21.57
CA THR A 379 23.82 -25.44 -21.05
C THR A 379 25.06 -24.59 -20.73
N PRO A 380 25.94 -25.01 -19.81
CA PRO A 380 27.24 -24.37 -19.58
C PRO A 380 28.02 -24.22 -20.89
N GLY A 381 28.61 -23.03 -21.13
CA GLY A 381 29.34 -22.72 -22.37
C GLY A 381 28.51 -22.77 -23.66
N GLY A 382 27.19 -22.89 -23.57
CA GLY A 382 26.29 -23.03 -24.72
C GLY A 382 26.00 -21.73 -25.46
N ILE A 383 25.46 -21.86 -26.67
CA ILE A 383 25.00 -20.73 -27.51
C ILE A 383 23.49 -20.73 -27.74
N SER A 384 22.74 -21.67 -27.16
CA SER A 384 21.29 -21.76 -27.32
C SER A 384 20.59 -21.08 -26.16
N GLU A 385 19.74 -20.11 -26.46
CA GLU A 385 19.02 -19.30 -25.50
C GLU A 385 18.04 -20.16 -24.67
N ALA A 386 18.01 -19.90 -23.38
CA ALA A 386 17.08 -20.48 -22.43
C ALA A 386 15.75 -19.74 -22.47
N LYS A 387 14.67 -20.50 -22.22
CA LYS A 387 13.30 -19.99 -22.23
C LYS A 387 12.79 -19.79 -20.82
N THR A 388 11.97 -18.76 -20.63
CA THR A 388 11.15 -18.58 -19.42
C THR A 388 10.21 -19.77 -19.20
N PRO A 389 9.76 -20.01 -17.94
CA PRO A 389 8.76 -21.03 -17.64
C PRO A 389 7.51 -20.89 -18.51
N ALA A 390 6.85 -22.02 -18.81
CA ALA A 390 5.62 -22.03 -19.60
C ALA A 390 4.41 -21.44 -18.85
N ASN A 391 4.44 -21.50 -17.52
CA ASN A 391 3.36 -21.05 -16.64
C ASN A 391 3.78 -19.77 -15.89
N LYS A 392 2.86 -18.80 -15.76
CA LYS A 392 3.03 -17.63 -14.90
C LYS A 392 2.87 -17.99 -13.42
N GLY A 393 3.51 -17.25 -12.51
CA GLY A 393 3.41 -17.47 -11.08
C GLY A 393 4.57 -16.91 -10.25
N ILE A 394 4.56 -17.20 -8.94
CA ILE A 394 5.67 -16.89 -8.04
C ILE A 394 6.83 -17.83 -8.37
N ASN A 395 8.03 -17.27 -8.57
CA ASN A 395 9.22 -18.05 -8.87
C ASN A 395 10.31 -17.76 -7.84
N GLU A 396 10.82 -18.81 -7.19
CA GLU A 396 12.07 -18.71 -6.45
C GLU A 396 13.20 -18.66 -7.46
N SER A 397 14.01 -17.61 -7.42
CA SER A 397 14.92 -17.31 -8.51
C SER A 397 16.39 -17.18 -8.07
N PRO A 398 17.00 -18.19 -7.42
CA PRO A 398 18.35 -18.07 -6.91
C PRO A 398 19.37 -17.91 -8.05
N ILE A 399 20.41 -17.12 -7.80
CA ILE A 399 21.60 -17.06 -8.66
C ILE A 399 22.68 -17.93 -8.01
N LEU A 400 23.17 -18.92 -8.75
CA LEU A 400 24.30 -19.77 -8.37
C LEU A 400 25.54 -19.26 -9.07
N MET A 401 26.48 -18.73 -8.30
CA MET A 401 27.78 -18.29 -8.80
C MET A 401 28.81 -19.34 -8.44
N PHE A 402 29.45 -19.92 -9.47
CA PHE A 402 30.56 -20.86 -9.31
C PHE A 402 31.81 -20.27 -9.95
N GLY A 403 32.99 -20.64 -9.47
CA GLY A 403 34.22 -20.11 -10.01
C GLY A 403 35.47 -20.41 -9.19
N GLU A 404 36.46 -19.54 -9.30
CA GLU A 404 37.72 -19.63 -8.59
C GLU A 404 38.09 -18.32 -7.90
N MET A 405 38.41 -18.39 -6.61
CA MET A 405 39.01 -17.28 -5.85
C MET A 405 40.53 -17.32 -5.94
N CYS A 406 41.11 -16.16 -6.24
CA CYS A 406 42.51 -16.06 -6.61
C CYS A 406 43.18 -14.90 -5.87
N SER A 407 44.20 -15.21 -5.07
CA SER A 407 45.05 -14.21 -4.44
C SER A 407 46.22 -13.83 -5.36
N GLY A 408 46.49 -12.53 -5.54
CA GLY A 408 47.77 -12.06 -6.08
C GLY A 408 47.98 -12.07 -7.61
N GLY A 409 46.92 -12.04 -8.43
CA GLY A 409 47.04 -11.68 -9.85
C GLY A 409 47.68 -12.73 -10.78
N SER A 410 47.02 -13.88 -10.94
CA SER A 410 46.67 -14.57 -12.21
C SER A 410 46.21 -15.99 -11.87
N CYS A 411 44.94 -16.34 -12.06
CA CYS A 411 44.49 -17.74 -11.92
C CYS A 411 43.20 -18.02 -12.72
N PRO A 412 43.35 -18.67 -13.87
CA PRO A 412 42.31 -19.49 -14.45
C PRO A 412 42.77 -20.96 -14.39
N GLY A 413 42.21 -21.73 -13.45
CA GLY A 413 42.37 -23.19 -13.34
C GLY A 413 43.19 -23.69 -12.15
N SER A 414 43.78 -22.78 -11.36
CA SER A 414 44.57 -23.12 -10.16
C SER A 414 44.12 -22.38 -8.90
N GLY A 415 43.03 -21.60 -8.99
CA GLY A 415 42.44 -20.94 -7.84
C GLY A 415 41.70 -21.90 -6.92
N THR A 416 41.25 -21.40 -5.77
CA THR A 416 40.40 -22.19 -4.87
C THR A 416 38.98 -22.18 -5.42
N LYS A 417 38.41 -23.37 -5.65
CA LYS A 417 37.03 -23.50 -6.11
C LYS A 417 36.08 -22.80 -5.14
N TYR A 418 35.21 -21.97 -5.69
CA TYR A 418 34.30 -21.13 -4.95
C TYR A 418 32.89 -21.31 -5.49
N GLY A 419 31.91 -21.29 -4.59
CA GLY A 419 30.50 -21.36 -4.93
C GLY A 419 29.67 -20.55 -3.93
N GLN A 420 28.75 -19.73 -4.44
CA GLN A 420 27.79 -19.00 -3.61
C GLN A 420 26.40 -19.05 -4.25
N THR A 421 25.41 -19.34 -3.42
CA THR A 421 24.00 -19.10 -3.75
C THR A 421 23.62 -17.71 -3.28
N ILE A 422 23.15 -16.87 -4.20
CA ILE A 422 22.63 -15.53 -3.93
C ILE A 422 21.10 -15.63 -4.03
N PRO A 423 20.39 -15.61 -2.89
CA PRO A 423 18.93 -15.75 -2.90
C PRO A 423 18.32 -14.53 -3.58
N PHE A 424 17.42 -14.77 -4.51
CA PHE A 424 16.70 -13.72 -5.22
C PHE A 424 15.24 -14.17 -5.36
N LEU A 425 14.29 -13.27 -5.02
CA LEU A 425 12.86 -13.53 -5.14
C LEU A 425 12.29 -12.69 -6.28
N GLY A 426 11.74 -13.36 -7.30
CA GLY A 426 11.11 -12.73 -8.45
C GLY A 426 9.65 -13.14 -8.55
N ILE A 427 8.73 -12.19 -8.74
CA ILE A 427 7.32 -12.48 -8.93
C ILE A 427 6.99 -12.22 -10.39
N LEU A 428 6.80 -13.27 -11.19
CA LEU A 428 6.41 -13.14 -12.58
C LEU A 428 4.91 -12.76 -12.62
N LEU A 429 4.64 -11.47 -12.81
CA LEU A 429 3.30 -10.88 -12.75
C LEU A 429 2.57 -10.98 -14.11
N GLU A 430 1.24 -10.84 -14.06
CA GLU A 430 0.36 -10.87 -15.25
C GLU A 430 0.61 -9.76 -16.25
#